data_AF-A0A9Q9EFQ6-F1
#
_entry.id   AF-A0A9Q9EFQ6-F1
#
_cell.length_a   1.000
_cell.length_b   1.000
_cell.length_c   1.000
_cell.angle_alpha   90.00
_cell.angle_beta   90.00
_cell.angle_gamma   90.00
#
_symmetry.space_group_name_H-M   'P 1'
#
loop_
_entity.id
_entity.type
_entity.pdbx_description
1 polymer ?
#
loop_
_entity_poly.entity_id
_entity_poly.type
_entity_poly.pdbx_seq_one_letter_code
_entity_poly.pdbx_strand_id
1 'polypeptide(L)'
;MAPLASTIALLLPVVYAFPGGVHPAEERALYRPYKAPTGADSRGPCPMLNTLANHGYINHNGRNIEKQDLLNALLLNVGIQESCVETAMTNAFILCAFTTGADCGTTLHNLTLLGLPHAFEHDHSFSRQDYKMNYQSSPSENSDNLNFNSTIFQESLDVLGGSSHMNFQQMQQVRLQRESLSEQQAYPGWFTESIPIQEFEAGFIFGVMGDFNLPNYIKNPQVRVAWWKYWFSNEALPYELGWHPPFPPKDVNFLLSASSRILAATVTSTPSPLPSGALAGAPAPEALPTKVDTTTYHLATQAPYVGTIAHKGGIHLREAAAATATPAPVSTFTFKNPYVQTLAMEDIVLQQEFAKKRMAAQQ
;
A
#
# COMPACT_ATOMS: atom_id res chain seq x y z
N MET A 1 46.55 -63.55 -35.12
CA MET A 1 45.17 -63.27 -34.68
C MET A 1 45.23 -61.98 -33.87
N ALA A 2 44.73 -60.89 -34.44
CA ALA A 2 44.84 -59.53 -33.92
C ALA A 2 43.51 -59.07 -33.28
N PRO A 3 43.52 -58.18 -32.28
CA PRO A 3 42.33 -57.83 -31.51
C PRO A 3 41.49 -56.75 -32.21
N LEU A 4 40.17 -56.87 -32.11
CA LEU A 4 39.23 -55.83 -32.55
C LEU A 4 39.22 -54.65 -31.57
N ALA A 5 39.48 -53.46 -32.09
CA ALA A 5 39.31 -52.18 -31.40
C ALA A 5 37.85 -51.73 -31.48
N SER A 6 37.25 -51.42 -30.34
CA SER A 6 35.89 -50.85 -30.25
C SER A 6 35.99 -49.34 -30.10
N THR A 7 35.67 -48.60 -31.16
CA THR A 7 35.59 -47.13 -31.19
C THR A 7 34.28 -46.67 -30.56
N ILE A 8 34.38 -45.96 -29.43
CA ILE A 8 33.26 -45.22 -28.82
C ILE A 8 33.12 -43.89 -29.57
N ALA A 9 32.03 -43.74 -30.33
CA ALA A 9 31.66 -42.47 -30.94
C ALA A 9 31.08 -41.54 -29.87
N LEU A 10 31.77 -40.42 -29.60
CA LEU A 10 31.26 -39.32 -28.78
C LEU A 10 30.09 -38.65 -29.50
N LEU A 11 28.86 -38.85 -29.03
CA LEU A 11 27.71 -38.02 -29.40
C LEU A 11 27.77 -36.73 -28.58
N LEU A 12 28.23 -35.64 -29.20
CA LEU A 12 28.08 -34.28 -28.66
C LEU A 12 26.59 -33.91 -28.67
N PRO A 13 26.01 -33.40 -27.57
CA PRO A 13 24.67 -32.87 -27.61
C PRO A 13 24.67 -31.57 -28.43
N VAL A 14 23.88 -31.57 -29.51
CA VAL A 14 23.54 -30.37 -30.27
C VAL A 14 22.63 -29.52 -29.36
N VAL A 15 23.18 -28.47 -28.78
CA VAL A 15 22.41 -27.45 -28.08
C VAL A 15 21.75 -26.58 -29.16
N TYR A 16 20.43 -26.70 -29.31
CA TYR A 16 19.65 -25.71 -30.03
C TYR A 16 19.68 -24.41 -29.24
N ALA A 17 20.50 -23.45 -29.67
CA ALA A 17 20.41 -22.08 -29.21
C ALA A 17 19.15 -21.45 -29.84
N PHE A 18 18.09 -21.31 -29.04
CA PHE A 18 17.00 -20.39 -29.37
C PHE A 18 17.50 -18.96 -29.17
N PRO A 19 17.33 -18.04 -30.13
CA PRO A 19 17.72 -16.66 -29.96
C PRO A 19 16.69 -15.95 -29.07
N GLY A 20 17.17 -15.38 -27.95
CA GLY A 20 16.50 -14.30 -27.23
C GLY A 20 15.26 -14.67 -26.42
N GLY A 21 15.48 -15.15 -25.20
CA GLY A 21 14.46 -15.24 -24.17
C GLY A 21 15.13 -15.46 -22.83
N VAL A 22 15.39 -14.39 -22.10
CA VAL A 22 15.91 -14.47 -20.73
C VAL A 22 14.83 -15.18 -19.89
N HIS A 23 15.18 -16.32 -19.29
CA HIS A 23 14.27 -17.08 -18.45
C HIS A 23 13.92 -16.28 -17.16
N PRO A 24 12.67 -16.30 -16.65
CA PRO A 24 12.20 -15.45 -15.54
C PRO A 24 12.71 -15.82 -14.13
N ALA A 25 13.79 -16.58 -14.02
CA ALA A 25 14.28 -17.08 -12.73
C ALA A 25 15.34 -16.16 -12.06
N GLU A 26 15.86 -15.16 -12.78
CA GLU A 26 16.93 -14.27 -12.27
C GLU A 26 16.42 -12.92 -11.74
N GLU A 27 15.15 -12.55 -11.95
CA GLU A 27 14.61 -11.26 -11.47
C GLU A 27 13.98 -11.34 -10.07
N ARG A 28 14.69 -11.98 -9.13
CA ARG A 28 14.24 -12.15 -7.74
C ARG A 28 14.54 -10.90 -6.90
N ALA A 29 13.63 -9.92 -6.97
CA ALA A 29 13.45 -8.76 -6.08
C ALA A 29 14.72 -8.32 -5.31
N LEU A 30 15.64 -7.69 -6.03
CA LEU A 30 16.60 -6.76 -5.43
C LEU A 30 15.81 -5.53 -5.00
N TYR A 31 16.01 -5.07 -3.76
CA TYR A 31 15.55 -3.76 -3.33
C TYR A 31 15.82 -2.73 -4.44
N ARG A 32 14.76 -2.11 -4.97
CA ARG A 32 14.90 -1.00 -5.91
C ARG A 32 14.84 0.30 -5.11
N PRO A 33 15.84 1.18 -5.21
CA PRO A 33 15.86 2.40 -4.42
C PRO A 33 14.67 3.29 -4.77
N TYR A 34 14.18 4.02 -3.78
CA TYR A 34 13.17 5.04 -4.00
C TYR A 34 13.69 6.10 -4.98
N LYS A 35 12.84 6.47 -5.94
CA LYS A 35 12.99 7.66 -6.77
C LYS A 35 11.72 8.47 -6.67
N ALA A 36 11.85 9.77 -6.40
CA ALA A 36 10.71 10.68 -6.36
C ALA A 36 10.04 10.77 -7.75
N PRO A 37 8.70 10.86 -7.82
CA PRO A 37 8.02 11.16 -9.07
C PRO A 37 8.39 12.58 -9.54
N THR A 38 8.44 12.76 -10.84
CA THR A 38 8.50 14.07 -11.49
C THR A 38 7.09 14.59 -11.77
N GLY A 39 6.96 15.89 -12.07
CA GLY A 39 5.67 16.48 -12.46
C GLY A 39 5.03 15.88 -13.72
N ALA A 40 5.79 15.14 -14.53
CA ALA A 40 5.28 14.44 -15.70
C ALA A 40 4.79 13.02 -15.41
N ASP A 41 5.13 12.45 -14.25
CA ASP A 41 4.75 11.09 -13.89
C ASP A 41 3.29 11.03 -13.43
N SER A 42 2.68 9.86 -13.53
CA SER A 42 1.32 9.62 -13.05
C SER A 42 1.37 8.92 -11.68
N ARG A 43 0.58 9.42 -10.75
CA ARG A 43 0.28 8.79 -9.45
C ARG A 43 -1.23 8.82 -9.24
N GLY A 44 -1.72 7.97 -8.35
CA GLY A 44 -3.15 7.85 -8.03
C GLY A 44 -3.43 8.07 -6.54
N PRO A 45 -4.67 7.83 -6.09
CA PRO A 45 -5.05 7.95 -4.69
C PRO A 45 -4.48 6.83 -3.80
N CYS A 46 -4.06 5.71 -4.40
CA CYS A 46 -3.56 4.54 -3.67
C CYS A 46 -2.08 4.71 -3.25
N PRO A 47 -1.78 4.75 -1.94
CA PRO A 47 -0.39 4.89 -1.48
C PRO A 47 0.48 3.69 -1.85
N MET A 48 -0.08 2.48 -2.02
CA MET A 48 0.72 1.30 -2.42
C MET A 48 1.13 1.36 -3.88
N LEU A 49 0.21 1.69 -4.80
CA LEU A 49 0.55 1.79 -6.24
C LEU A 49 1.58 2.90 -6.47
N ASN A 50 1.45 4.00 -5.76
CA ASN A 50 2.44 5.08 -5.80
C ASN A 50 3.80 4.62 -5.27
N THR A 51 3.82 3.86 -4.18
CA THR A 51 5.04 3.23 -3.64
C THR A 51 5.70 2.31 -4.66
N LEU A 52 4.93 1.42 -5.30
CA LEU A 52 5.47 0.51 -6.32
C LEU A 52 6.07 1.27 -7.51
N ALA A 53 5.43 2.34 -7.96
CA ALA A 53 5.95 3.19 -9.04
C ALA A 53 7.20 3.98 -8.59
N ASN A 54 7.21 4.54 -7.39
CA ASN A 54 8.37 5.26 -6.83
C ASN A 54 9.61 4.37 -6.72
N HIS A 55 9.42 3.09 -6.40
CA HIS A 55 10.48 2.09 -6.38
C HIS A 55 10.74 1.44 -7.76
N GLY A 56 9.95 1.74 -8.79
CA GLY A 56 10.12 1.14 -10.12
C GLY A 56 9.87 -0.37 -10.16
N TYR A 57 9.03 -0.90 -9.26
CA TYR A 57 8.52 -2.28 -9.31
C TYR A 57 7.40 -2.42 -10.34
N ILE A 58 6.70 -1.33 -10.61
CA ILE A 58 5.91 -1.11 -11.83
C ILE A 58 6.54 0.07 -12.59
N ASN A 59 6.02 0.39 -13.78
CA ASN A 59 6.52 1.53 -14.56
C ASN A 59 6.57 2.81 -13.72
N HIS A 60 7.77 3.38 -13.55
CA HIS A 60 8.01 4.51 -12.66
C HIS A 60 7.20 5.77 -13.04
N ASN A 61 6.92 5.93 -14.33
CA ASN A 61 6.08 7.00 -14.85
C ASN A 61 4.58 6.81 -14.55
N GLY A 62 4.20 5.70 -13.90
CA GLY A 62 2.83 5.36 -13.55
C GLY A 62 1.90 5.13 -14.74
N ARG A 63 2.44 4.75 -15.91
CA ARG A 63 1.69 4.56 -17.15
C ARG A 63 1.95 3.19 -17.76
N ASN A 64 1.00 2.72 -18.57
CA ASN A 64 1.06 1.47 -19.31
C ASN A 64 1.48 0.29 -18.41
N ILE A 65 0.77 0.11 -17.30
CA ILE A 65 1.10 -0.89 -16.28
C ILE A 65 0.42 -2.20 -16.66
N GLU A 66 1.20 -3.22 -16.99
CA GLU A 66 0.66 -4.55 -17.25
C GLU A 66 0.08 -5.17 -15.97
N LYS A 67 -1.10 -5.79 -16.09
CA LYS A 67 -1.80 -6.45 -14.98
C LYS A 67 -0.89 -7.45 -14.27
N GLN A 68 -0.18 -8.28 -15.02
CA GLN A 68 0.68 -9.32 -14.43
C GLN A 68 1.89 -8.71 -13.71
N ASP A 69 2.46 -7.63 -14.22
CA ASP A 69 3.58 -6.94 -13.57
C ASP A 69 3.16 -6.35 -12.23
N LEU A 70 1.95 -5.78 -12.17
CA LEU A 70 1.39 -5.28 -10.92
C LEU A 70 1.14 -6.41 -9.90
N LEU A 71 0.56 -7.53 -10.32
CA LEU A 71 0.36 -8.71 -9.47
C LEU A 71 1.70 -9.25 -8.93
N ASN A 72 2.70 -9.37 -9.78
CA ASN A 72 4.05 -9.78 -9.39
C ASN A 72 4.69 -8.78 -8.42
N ALA A 73 4.54 -7.48 -8.67
CA ALA A 73 5.08 -6.43 -7.81
C ALA A 73 4.49 -6.48 -6.40
N LEU A 74 3.17 -6.66 -6.28
CA LEU A 74 2.47 -6.82 -5.00
C LEU A 74 2.91 -8.08 -4.26
N LEU A 75 2.98 -9.21 -4.94
CA LEU A 75 3.37 -10.47 -4.32
C LEU A 75 4.82 -10.43 -3.82
N LEU A 76 5.74 -10.04 -4.69
CA LEU A 76 7.19 -10.16 -4.44
C LEU A 76 7.72 -9.05 -3.53
N ASN A 77 7.16 -7.84 -3.58
CA ASN A 77 7.71 -6.67 -2.88
C ASN A 77 6.83 -6.16 -1.73
N VAL A 78 5.58 -6.63 -1.63
CA VAL A 78 4.62 -6.18 -0.61
C VAL A 78 4.04 -7.35 0.17
N GLY A 79 4.19 -8.60 -0.31
CA GLY A 79 3.67 -9.79 0.35
C GLY A 79 2.14 -9.88 0.32
N ILE A 80 1.53 -9.46 -0.79
CA ILE A 80 0.08 -9.51 -1.03
C ILE A 80 -0.21 -10.44 -2.20
N GLN A 81 -1.07 -11.44 -1.99
CA GLN A 81 -1.45 -12.39 -3.03
C GLN A 81 -2.47 -11.79 -4.01
N GLU A 82 -2.55 -12.36 -5.22
CA GLU A 82 -3.53 -11.97 -6.23
C GLU A 82 -4.97 -12.00 -5.70
N SER A 83 -5.33 -12.99 -4.88
CA SER A 83 -6.65 -13.11 -4.27
C SER A 83 -7.10 -11.82 -3.56
N CYS A 84 -6.15 -11.07 -2.99
CA CYS A 84 -6.45 -9.83 -2.28
C CYS A 84 -6.88 -8.69 -3.21
N VAL A 85 -6.52 -8.73 -4.49
CA VAL A 85 -6.67 -7.61 -5.40
C VAL A 85 -7.52 -7.93 -6.62
N GLU A 86 -8.18 -9.09 -6.68
CA GLU A 86 -9.04 -9.46 -7.83
C GLU A 86 -10.13 -8.42 -8.11
N THR A 87 -10.90 -8.03 -7.09
CA THR A 87 -11.93 -6.98 -7.20
C THR A 87 -11.31 -5.62 -7.49
N ALA A 88 -10.23 -5.26 -6.79
CA ALA A 88 -9.53 -3.98 -7.01
C ALA A 88 -8.98 -3.86 -8.44
N MET A 89 -8.41 -4.94 -8.98
CA MET A 89 -7.91 -5.02 -10.34
C MET A 89 -9.06 -4.91 -11.34
N THR A 90 -10.16 -5.63 -11.10
CA THR A 90 -11.38 -5.51 -11.92
C THR A 90 -11.86 -4.06 -11.98
N ASN A 91 -11.96 -3.39 -10.83
CA ASN A 91 -12.42 -2.00 -10.74
C ASN A 91 -11.46 -1.02 -11.42
N ALA A 92 -10.15 -1.22 -11.29
CA ALA A 92 -9.14 -0.41 -11.98
C ALA A 92 -9.27 -0.48 -13.50
N PHE A 93 -9.51 -1.67 -14.06
CA PHE A 93 -9.67 -1.86 -15.50
C PHE A 93 -11.03 -1.38 -16.02
N ILE A 94 -12.09 -1.50 -15.22
CA ILE A 94 -13.39 -0.88 -15.50
C ILE A 94 -13.23 0.65 -15.61
N LEU A 95 -12.55 1.29 -14.65
CA LEU A 95 -12.27 2.72 -14.70
C LEU A 95 -11.40 3.12 -15.89
N CYS A 96 -10.40 2.30 -16.22
CA CYS A 96 -9.56 2.54 -17.39
C CYS A 96 -10.41 2.58 -18.66
N ALA A 97 -11.33 1.62 -18.82
CA ALA A 97 -12.21 1.59 -19.98
C ALA A 97 -13.13 2.82 -20.06
N PHE A 98 -13.71 3.25 -18.93
CA PHE A 98 -14.56 4.43 -18.90
C PHE A 98 -13.80 5.73 -19.19
N THR A 99 -12.61 5.89 -18.64
CA THR A 99 -11.84 7.14 -18.77
C THR A 99 -11.17 7.27 -20.13
N THR A 100 -10.84 6.17 -20.79
CA THR A 100 -10.22 6.17 -22.13
C THR A 100 -11.23 6.03 -23.26
N GLY A 101 -12.45 5.57 -22.96
CA GLY A 101 -13.49 5.30 -23.97
C GLY A 101 -13.26 4.02 -24.78
N ALA A 102 -12.31 3.16 -24.37
CA ALA A 102 -11.99 1.90 -25.03
C ALA A 102 -11.52 0.84 -24.02
N ASP A 103 -11.67 -0.43 -24.35
CA ASP A 103 -11.14 -1.52 -23.51
C ASP A 103 -9.62 -1.39 -23.34
N CYS A 104 -9.15 -1.37 -22.09
CA CYS A 104 -7.72 -1.31 -21.75
C CYS A 104 -7.02 -2.68 -21.77
N GLY A 105 -7.74 -3.77 -22.02
CA GLY A 105 -7.17 -5.12 -22.11
C GLY A 105 -6.42 -5.52 -20.83
N THR A 106 -5.10 -5.76 -20.93
CA THR A 106 -4.26 -6.09 -19.77
C THR A 106 -3.35 -4.95 -19.32
N THR A 107 -3.45 -3.78 -19.95
CA THR A 107 -2.55 -2.65 -19.72
C THR A 107 -3.31 -1.47 -19.12
N LEU A 108 -3.11 -1.20 -17.82
CA LEU A 108 -3.69 -0.03 -17.17
C LEU A 108 -3.00 1.24 -17.69
N HIS A 109 -3.77 2.15 -18.29
CA HIS A 109 -3.22 3.29 -19.02
C HIS A 109 -2.40 4.24 -18.14
N ASN A 110 -2.92 4.64 -16.97
CA ASN A 110 -2.18 5.41 -15.97
C ASN A 110 -2.79 5.27 -14.56
N LEU A 111 -2.07 5.69 -13.53
CA LEU A 111 -2.54 5.63 -12.13
C LEU A 111 -3.52 6.76 -11.78
N THR A 112 -3.43 7.91 -12.45
CA THR A 112 -4.24 9.09 -12.17
C THR A 112 -5.73 8.84 -12.39
N LEU A 113 -6.08 8.03 -13.38
CA LEU A 113 -7.48 7.66 -13.65
C LEU A 113 -8.19 6.98 -12.48
N LEU A 114 -7.43 6.39 -11.55
CA LEU A 114 -7.98 5.73 -10.36
C LEU A 114 -8.52 6.74 -9.34
N GLY A 115 -8.23 8.04 -9.49
CA GLY A 115 -8.76 9.13 -8.66
C GLY A 115 -10.10 9.69 -9.16
N LEU A 116 -10.78 9.01 -10.08
CA LEU A 116 -12.13 9.41 -10.50
C LEU A 116 -13.10 9.26 -9.31
N PRO A 117 -13.75 10.35 -8.87
CA PRO A 117 -14.52 10.34 -7.64
C PRO A 117 -15.84 9.57 -7.75
N HIS A 118 -16.35 9.14 -6.58
CA HIS A 118 -17.58 8.36 -6.44
C HIS A 118 -17.61 7.12 -7.35
N ALA A 119 -16.44 6.51 -7.50
CA ALA A 119 -16.27 5.30 -8.28
C ALA A 119 -15.43 4.30 -7.48
N PHE A 120 -14.17 4.09 -7.85
CA PHE A 120 -13.25 3.34 -7.00
C PHE A 120 -12.67 4.26 -5.91
N GLU A 121 -12.30 5.49 -6.27
CA GLU A 121 -12.02 6.54 -5.29
C GLU A 121 -13.32 6.94 -4.59
N HIS A 122 -13.21 7.22 -3.29
CA HIS A 122 -14.34 7.48 -2.42
C HIS A 122 -14.00 8.54 -1.36
N ASP A 123 -15.05 9.18 -0.86
CA ASP A 123 -14.97 10.17 0.22
C ASP A 123 -14.45 9.52 1.52
N HIS A 124 -14.25 10.33 2.58
CA HIS A 124 -13.81 9.88 3.91
C HIS A 124 -12.49 9.09 3.94
N SER A 125 -11.65 9.28 2.92
CA SER A 125 -10.31 8.71 2.81
C SER A 125 -9.46 8.97 4.06
N PHE A 126 -8.59 8.01 4.41
CA PHE A 126 -7.70 8.14 5.58
C PHE A 126 -6.66 9.26 5.45
N SER A 127 -6.31 9.66 4.23
CA SER A 127 -5.17 10.56 3.96
C SER A 127 -5.31 11.50 2.77
N ARG A 128 -6.46 11.48 2.09
CA ARG A 128 -6.76 12.33 0.92
C ARG A 128 -7.95 13.21 1.27
N GLN A 129 -8.02 14.39 0.67
CA GLN A 129 -9.23 15.21 0.72
C GLN A 129 -10.32 14.54 -0.12
N ASP A 130 -11.58 14.83 0.18
CA ASP A 130 -12.66 14.46 -0.73
C ASP A 130 -12.66 15.39 -1.95
N TYR A 131 -13.24 14.96 -3.07
CA TYR A 131 -13.19 15.72 -4.32
C TYR A 131 -13.90 17.08 -4.25
N LYS A 132 -15.00 17.20 -3.48
CA LYS A 132 -15.68 18.49 -3.23
C LYS A 132 -15.67 18.85 -1.74
N MET A 133 -14.75 19.73 -1.37
CA MET A 133 -14.65 20.26 -0.01
C MET A 133 -15.36 21.62 0.09
N ASN A 134 -15.95 21.92 1.24
CA ASN A 134 -16.80 23.09 1.48
C ASN A 134 -16.04 24.44 1.48
N TYR A 135 -14.71 24.41 1.52
CA TYR A 135 -13.87 25.60 1.41
C TYR A 135 -13.55 25.99 -0.04
N GLN A 136 -14.08 25.26 -1.03
CA GLN A 136 -14.01 25.64 -2.43
C GLN A 136 -14.84 26.90 -2.69
N SER A 137 -14.37 27.78 -3.57
CA SER A 137 -14.98 29.09 -3.81
C SER A 137 -16.14 29.01 -4.81
N SER A 138 -16.29 27.89 -5.53
CA SER A 138 -17.32 27.67 -6.53
C SER A 138 -17.72 26.18 -6.61
N PRO A 139 -19.00 25.85 -6.92
CA PRO A 139 -19.42 24.48 -7.19
C PRO A 139 -18.66 23.80 -8.35
N SER A 140 -18.06 24.59 -9.25
CA SER A 140 -17.26 24.07 -10.37
C SER A 140 -15.83 23.69 -9.99
N GLU A 141 -15.31 24.13 -8.85
CA GLU A 141 -13.97 23.81 -8.38
C GLU A 141 -13.95 22.43 -7.72
N ASN A 142 -12.79 21.78 -7.69
CA ASN A 142 -12.58 20.49 -7.03
C ASN A 142 -11.24 20.49 -6.30
N SER A 143 -11.16 19.69 -5.25
CA SER A 143 -10.00 19.55 -4.38
C SER A 143 -9.06 18.48 -4.94
N ASP A 144 -7.90 18.35 -4.33
CA ASP A 144 -6.96 17.29 -4.66
C ASP A 144 -7.32 16.03 -3.87
N ASN A 145 -8.19 15.20 -4.45
CA ASN A 145 -8.55 13.87 -3.92
C ASN A 145 -7.54 12.77 -4.28
N LEU A 146 -6.41 13.13 -4.88
CA LEU A 146 -5.43 12.19 -5.41
C LEU A 146 -4.19 12.12 -4.51
N ASN A 147 -3.63 13.27 -4.16
CA ASN A 147 -2.37 13.34 -3.45
C ASN A 147 -2.50 13.14 -1.94
N PHE A 148 -1.44 12.61 -1.32
CA PHE A 148 -1.35 12.53 0.14
C PHE A 148 -1.49 13.92 0.77
N ASN A 149 -2.40 14.03 1.73
CA ASN A 149 -2.63 15.24 2.49
C ASN A 149 -2.28 15.00 3.97
N SER A 150 -1.19 15.63 4.42
CA SER A 150 -0.70 15.46 5.79
C SER A 150 -1.69 15.91 6.86
N THR A 151 -2.53 16.92 6.59
CA THR A 151 -3.55 17.38 7.53
C THR A 151 -4.63 16.33 7.70
N ILE A 152 -5.18 15.81 6.59
CA ILE A 152 -6.21 14.75 6.64
C ILE A 152 -5.66 13.48 7.29
N PHE A 153 -4.43 13.09 6.97
CA PHE A 153 -3.82 11.93 7.60
C PHE A 153 -3.57 12.15 9.09
N GLN A 154 -3.26 13.37 9.52
CA GLN A 154 -3.11 13.68 10.93
C GLN A 154 -4.44 13.54 11.69
N GLU A 155 -5.59 13.89 11.09
CA GLU A 155 -6.91 13.62 11.69
C GLU A 155 -7.12 12.12 11.97
N SER A 156 -6.65 11.24 11.06
CA SER A 156 -6.65 9.79 11.31
C SER A 156 -5.72 9.39 12.46
N LEU A 157 -4.52 9.97 12.53
CA LEU A 157 -3.53 9.64 13.56
C LEU A 157 -3.91 10.18 14.94
N ASP A 158 -4.61 11.31 15.02
CA ASP A 158 -5.00 11.96 16.29
C ASP A 158 -5.93 11.06 17.11
N VAL A 159 -6.79 10.27 16.46
CA VAL A 159 -7.64 9.26 17.12
C VAL A 159 -6.82 8.24 17.91
N LEU A 160 -5.59 7.97 17.50
CA LEU A 160 -4.73 6.98 18.15
C LEU A 160 -4.10 7.51 19.44
N GLY A 161 -4.17 8.81 19.72
CA GLY A 161 -3.68 9.41 20.97
C GLY A 161 -2.20 9.12 21.24
N GLY A 162 -1.37 9.02 20.20
CA GLY A 162 0.05 8.70 20.32
C GLY A 162 0.36 7.21 20.55
N SER A 163 -0.62 6.31 20.41
CA SER A 163 -0.37 4.87 20.48
C SER A 163 0.68 4.42 19.47
N SER A 164 1.59 3.54 19.90
CA SER A 164 2.59 2.94 19.00
C SER A 164 2.00 1.89 18.07
N HIS A 165 0.84 1.33 18.45
CA HIS A 165 0.15 0.27 17.73
C HIS A 165 -1.35 0.58 17.63
N MET A 166 -1.94 0.28 16.48
CA MET A 166 -3.36 0.43 16.23
C MET A 166 -4.01 -0.95 16.14
N ASN A 167 -5.03 -1.17 16.98
CA ASN A 167 -5.87 -2.37 16.95
C ASN A 167 -7.17 -2.13 16.15
N PHE A 168 -8.02 -3.15 16.04
CA PHE A 168 -9.28 -3.07 15.28
C PHE A 168 -10.27 -2.04 15.82
N GLN A 169 -10.38 -1.91 17.15
CA GLN A 169 -11.23 -0.89 17.77
C GLN A 169 -10.75 0.52 17.44
N GLN A 170 -9.44 0.75 17.47
CA GLN A 170 -8.87 2.05 17.10
C GLN A 170 -9.09 2.34 15.61
N MET A 171 -8.91 1.36 14.72
CA MET A 171 -9.23 1.56 13.29
C MET A 171 -10.71 1.88 13.07
N GLN A 172 -11.62 1.21 13.80
CA GLN A 172 -13.05 1.51 13.76
C GLN A 172 -13.36 2.94 14.24
N GLN A 173 -12.62 3.45 15.23
CA GLN A 173 -12.72 4.86 15.64
C GLN A 173 -12.14 5.80 14.57
N VAL A 174 -11.02 5.43 13.94
CA VAL A 174 -10.39 6.23 12.87
C VAL A 174 -11.34 6.41 11.69
N ARG A 175 -11.93 5.31 11.19
CA ARG A 175 -12.82 5.36 10.03
C ARG A 175 -14.09 6.17 10.31
N LEU A 176 -14.71 6.00 11.48
CA LEU A 176 -15.85 6.83 11.91
C LEU A 176 -15.48 8.30 12.07
N GLN A 177 -14.28 8.61 12.57
CA GLN A 177 -13.82 10.00 12.67
C GLN A 177 -13.63 10.62 11.29
N ARG A 178 -13.12 9.86 10.31
CA ARG A 178 -12.97 10.31 8.93
C ARG A 178 -14.30 10.48 8.22
N GLU A 179 -15.24 9.56 8.38
CA GLU A 179 -16.62 9.70 7.89
C GLU A 179 -17.27 10.98 8.42
N SER A 180 -17.19 11.19 9.74
CA SER A 180 -17.77 12.37 10.39
C SER A 180 -17.17 13.69 9.90
N LEU A 181 -15.84 13.76 9.77
CA LEU A 181 -15.17 14.97 9.31
C LEU A 181 -15.44 15.22 7.84
N SER A 182 -15.45 14.19 7.01
CA SER A 182 -15.80 14.31 5.59
C SER A 182 -17.24 14.77 5.40
N GLU A 183 -18.21 14.25 6.15
CA GLU A 183 -19.58 14.74 6.10
C GLU A 183 -19.69 16.23 6.48
N GLN A 184 -18.92 16.69 7.48
CA GLN A 184 -18.88 18.10 7.90
C GLN A 184 -18.19 19.01 6.87
N GLN A 185 -17.13 18.50 6.24
CA GLN A 185 -16.24 19.27 5.39
C GLN A 185 -16.60 19.17 3.90
N ALA A 186 -17.52 18.29 3.52
CA ALA A 186 -17.97 18.15 2.15
C ALA A 186 -18.81 19.35 1.68
N TYR A 187 -18.70 19.67 0.40
CA TYR A 187 -19.63 20.60 -0.24
C TYR A 187 -21.07 20.07 -0.10
N PRO A 188 -22.08 20.92 0.16
CA PRO A 188 -23.44 20.46 0.40
C PRO A 188 -23.98 19.52 -0.68
N GLY A 189 -24.38 18.31 -0.27
CA GLY A 189 -24.92 17.26 -1.16
C GLY A 189 -23.87 16.40 -1.87
N TRP A 190 -22.58 16.58 -1.58
CA TRP A 190 -21.50 15.77 -2.17
C TRP A 190 -21.29 14.44 -1.46
N PHE A 191 -21.15 14.48 -0.13
CA PHE A 191 -20.68 13.35 0.67
C PHE A 191 -21.45 12.06 0.38
N THR A 192 -20.71 11.00 0.04
CA THR A 192 -21.22 9.66 -0.16
C THR A 192 -20.38 8.67 0.66
N GLU A 193 -21.04 7.96 1.57
CA GLU A 193 -20.39 6.92 2.39
C GLU A 193 -20.02 5.69 1.54
N SER A 194 -18.84 5.12 1.80
CA SER A 194 -18.27 3.95 1.12
C SER A 194 -17.57 3.01 2.11
N ILE A 195 -18.33 2.45 3.06
CA ILE A 195 -17.81 1.48 4.03
C ILE A 195 -17.13 0.28 3.34
N PRO A 196 -17.71 -0.39 2.31
CA PRO A 196 -17.12 -1.60 1.74
C PRO A 196 -15.70 -1.39 1.17
N ILE A 197 -15.45 -0.27 0.50
CA ILE A 197 -14.14 0.01 -0.11
C ILE A 197 -13.16 0.43 0.98
N GLN A 198 -13.52 1.38 1.84
CA GLN A 198 -12.63 1.84 2.91
C GLN A 198 -12.22 0.71 3.86
N GLU A 199 -13.14 -0.17 4.24
CA GLU A 199 -12.83 -1.27 5.16
C GLU A 199 -11.95 -2.33 4.51
N PHE A 200 -12.03 -2.49 3.20
CA PHE A 200 -11.11 -3.32 2.45
C PHE A 200 -9.69 -2.72 2.47
N GLU A 201 -9.57 -1.40 2.30
CA GLU A 201 -8.31 -0.66 2.48
C GLU A 201 -7.76 -0.75 3.91
N ALA A 202 -8.63 -0.67 4.90
CA ALA A 202 -8.25 -0.89 6.29
C ALA A 202 -7.68 -2.31 6.50
N GLY A 203 -8.30 -3.32 5.89
CA GLY A 203 -7.76 -4.68 5.80
C GLY A 203 -6.34 -4.71 5.21
N PHE A 204 -6.08 -3.97 4.12
CA PHE A 204 -4.73 -3.82 3.57
C PHE A 204 -3.74 -3.16 4.53
N ILE A 205 -4.16 -2.14 5.29
CA ILE A 205 -3.30 -1.52 6.31
C ILE A 205 -2.86 -2.57 7.35
N PHE A 206 -3.77 -3.41 7.83
CA PHE A 206 -3.43 -4.54 8.72
C PHE A 206 -2.55 -5.60 8.03
N GLY A 207 -2.81 -5.88 6.76
CA GLY A 207 -2.09 -6.87 5.97
C GLY A 207 -0.63 -6.49 5.76
N VAL A 208 -0.38 -5.25 5.37
CA VAL A 208 0.96 -4.77 4.99
C VAL A 208 1.72 -4.23 6.20
N MET A 209 1.09 -3.45 7.09
CA MET A 209 1.75 -2.75 8.21
C MET A 209 1.50 -3.38 9.58
N GLY A 210 0.91 -4.58 9.60
CA GLY A 210 0.77 -5.38 10.81
C GLY A 210 2.12 -5.75 11.41
N ASP A 211 2.30 -5.56 12.71
CA ASP A 211 3.54 -5.88 13.42
C ASP A 211 3.66 -7.39 13.65
N PHE A 212 4.27 -8.06 12.67
CA PHE A 212 4.55 -9.49 12.70
C PHE A 212 5.54 -9.92 13.78
N ASN A 213 6.16 -8.99 14.52
CA ASN A 213 7.05 -9.30 15.65
C ASN A 213 6.29 -9.47 16.97
N LEU A 214 4.99 -9.15 17.02
CA LEU A 214 4.19 -9.33 18.22
C LEU A 214 3.91 -10.83 18.48
N PRO A 215 4.00 -11.30 19.73
CA PRO A 215 3.89 -12.73 20.07
C PRO A 215 2.53 -13.36 19.70
N ASN A 216 1.49 -12.55 19.53
CA ASN A 216 0.14 -13.00 19.18
C ASN A 216 -0.37 -12.39 17.85
N TYR A 217 0.53 -11.92 16.98
CA TYR A 217 0.17 -11.23 15.74
C TYR A 217 -0.85 -12.00 14.88
N ILE A 218 -0.70 -13.33 14.76
CA ILE A 218 -1.61 -14.15 13.94
C ILE A 218 -3.06 -14.10 14.46
N LYS A 219 -3.27 -14.05 15.79
CA LYS A 219 -4.60 -14.02 16.40
C LYS A 219 -5.12 -12.60 16.56
N ASN A 220 -4.24 -11.68 16.93
CA ASN A 220 -4.58 -10.30 17.21
C ASN A 220 -3.57 -9.37 16.52
N PRO A 221 -3.67 -9.21 15.19
CA PRO A 221 -2.76 -8.33 14.48
C PRO A 221 -3.00 -6.90 14.93
N GLN A 222 -1.91 -6.15 15.07
CA GLN A 222 -1.93 -4.72 15.34
C GLN A 222 -1.03 -4.06 14.31
N VAL A 223 -1.46 -2.91 13.81
CA VAL A 223 -0.68 -2.10 12.88
C VAL A 223 0.39 -1.35 13.67
N ARG A 224 1.66 -1.43 13.26
CA ARG A 224 2.69 -0.55 13.84
C ARG A 224 2.50 0.85 13.25
N VAL A 225 2.13 1.81 14.10
CA VAL A 225 1.74 3.16 13.64
C VAL A 225 2.89 3.88 12.92
N ALA A 226 4.13 3.65 13.36
CA ALA A 226 5.31 4.19 12.68
C ALA A 226 5.48 3.66 11.24
N TRP A 227 5.16 2.40 10.98
CA TRP A 227 5.22 1.81 9.64
C TRP A 227 4.11 2.36 8.75
N TRP A 228 2.89 2.44 9.28
CA TRP A 228 1.76 3.04 8.55
C TRP A 228 2.03 4.50 8.17
N LYS A 229 2.50 5.31 9.14
CA LYS A 229 2.86 6.70 8.91
C LYS A 229 3.96 6.85 7.87
N TYR A 230 5.03 6.07 7.99
CA TYR A 230 6.12 6.10 7.01
C TYR A 230 5.62 5.80 5.61
N TRP A 231 4.84 4.73 5.44
CA TRP A 231 4.34 4.35 4.13
C TRP A 231 3.47 5.42 3.49
N PHE A 232 2.49 5.95 4.22
CA PHE A 232 1.58 6.94 3.67
C PHE A 232 2.27 8.28 3.39
N SER A 233 3.12 8.76 4.32
CA SER A 233 3.79 10.07 4.18
C SER A 233 4.96 10.07 3.21
N ASN A 234 5.57 8.91 2.95
CA ASN A 234 6.72 8.83 2.04
C ASN A 234 6.40 8.16 0.71
N GLU A 235 5.26 7.47 0.61
CA GLU A 235 4.93 6.55 -0.49
C GLU A 235 6.12 5.66 -0.83
N ALA A 236 6.64 5.03 0.22
CA ALA A 236 7.82 4.18 0.25
C ALA A 236 7.69 3.09 1.31
N LEU A 237 8.47 2.01 1.16
CA LEU A 237 8.43 0.87 2.09
C LEU A 237 9.32 1.11 3.33
N PRO A 238 8.82 0.92 4.57
CA PRO A 238 9.52 1.28 5.82
C PRO A 238 10.64 0.31 6.25
N TYR A 239 11.47 -0.16 5.31
CA TYR A 239 12.56 -1.10 5.61
C TYR A 239 13.50 -0.59 6.72
N GLU A 240 13.78 0.71 6.75
CA GLU A 240 14.62 1.36 7.78
C GLU A 240 14.02 1.31 9.21
N LEU A 241 12.70 1.05 9.31
CA LEU A 241 12.00 0.86 10.57
C LEU A 241 11.86 -0.63 10.93
N GLY A 242 12.55 -1.52 10.22
CA GLY A 242 12.52 -2.97 10.42
C GLY A 242 11.31 -3.67 9.78
N TRP A 243 10.61 -3.00 8.87
CA TRP A 243 9.58 -3.64 8.07
C TRP A 243 10.20 -4.52 6.99
N HIS A 244 9.52 -5.61 6.65
CA HIS A 244 9.75 -6.37 5.44
C HIS A 244 8.40 -6.88 4.92
N PRO A 245 8.29 -7.32 3.65
CA PRO A 245 7.07 -7.92 3.14
C PRO A 245 6.57 -9.05 4.07
N PRO A 246 5.27 -9.11 4.41
CA PRO A 246 4.73 -10.16 5.25
C PRO A 246 5.05 -11.55 4.70
N PHE A 247 5.47 -12.45 5.58
CA PHE A 247 5.70 -13.85 5.24
C PHE A 247 5.01 -14.78 6.25
N PRO A 248 4.14 -15.70 5.79
CA PRO A 248 3.69 -15.89 4.41
C PRO A 248 2.92 -14.67 3.85
N PRO A 249 2.87 -14.47 2.52
CA PRO A 249 2.07 -13.42 1.88
C PRO A 249 0.60 -13.49 2.30
N LYS A 250 -0.03 -12.33 2.52
CA LYS A 250 -1.43 -12.25 2.93
C LYS A 250 -2.35 -12.59 1.77
N ASP A 251 -3.40 -13.36 2.09
CA ASP A 251 -4.50 -13.71 1.20
C ASP A 251 -5.75 -12.87 1.52
N VAL A 252 -6.78 -13.03 0.69
CA VAL A 252 -8.03 -12.29 0.82
C VAL A 252 -8.76 -12.60 2.14
N ASN A 253 -8.62 -13.82 2.65
CA ASN A 253 -9.24 -14.23 3.91
C ASN A 253 -8.70 -13.40 5.09
N PHE A 254 -7.40 -13.13 5.12
CA PHE A 254 -6.83 -12.23 6.13
C PHE A 254 -7.45 -10.83 6.05
N LEU A 255 -7.56 -10.25 4.84
CA LEU A 255 -8.09 -8.89 4.65
C LEU A 255 -9.56 -8.79 5.06
N LEU A 256 -10.39 -9.72 4.58
CA LEU A 256 -11.83 -9.74 4.90
C LEU A 256 -12.09 -10.05 6.37
N SER A 257 -11.25 -10.88 7.00
CA SER A 257 -11.30 -11.09 8.45
C SER A 257 -10.94 -9.83 9.23
N ALA A 258 -9.91 -9.09 8.81
CA ALA A 258 -9.54 -7.82 9.42
C ALA A 258 -10.67 -6.80 9.29
N SER A 259 -11.18 -6.56 8.08
CA SER A 259 -12.33 -5.69 7.80
C SER A 259 -13.54 -6.03 8.68
N SER A 260 -13.94 -7.31 8.73
CA SER A 260 -15.07 -7.75 9.55
C SER A 260 -14.85 -7.49 11.05
N ARG A 261 -13.61 -7.63 11.55
CA ARG A 261 -13.26 -7.38 12.95
C ARG A 261 -13.20 -5.90 13.31
N ILE A 262 -12.88 -5.03 12.35
CA ILE A 262 -12.96 -3.57 12.51
C ILE A 262 -14.43 -3.19 12.69
N LEU A 263 -15.28 -3.57 11.74
CA LEU A 263 -16.71 -3.27 11.78
C LEU A 263 -17.44 -3.85 13.00
N ALA A 264 -17.01 -5.01 13.50
CA ALA A 264 -17.57 -5.63 14.70
C ALA A 264 -16.96 -5.08 16.02
N ALA A 265 -15.93 -4.24 15.97
CA ALA A 265 -15.28 -3.73 17.17
C ALA A 265 -16.18 -2.75 17.92
N THR A 266 -16.14 -2.81 19.25
CA THR A 266 -16.92 -1.90 20.10
C THR A 266 -16.52 -0.44 19.88
N VAL A 267 -17.48 0.40 19.56
CA VAL A 267 -17.32 1.86 19.43
C VAL A 267 -17.37 2.50 20.82
N THR A 268 -16.25 3.11 21.23
CA THR A 268 -16.09 3.72 22.57
C THR A 268 -16.40 5.21 22.59
N SER A 269 -16.30 5.87 21.43
CA SER A 269 -16.71 7.24 21.18
C SER A 269 -17.40 7.29 19.82
N THR A 270 -18.49 8.04 19.73
CA THR A 270 -19.23 8.22 18.47
C THR A 270 -19.06 9.67 18.04
N PRO A 271 -18.29 9.95 16.96
CA PRO A 271 -18.19 11.30 16.42
C PRO A 271 -19.54 11.74 15.81
N SER A 272 -19.70 13.03 15.58
CA SER A 272 -20.95 13.60 15.06
C SER A 272 -20.65 14.77 14.12
N PRO A 273 -21.38 14.91 12.99
CA PRO A 273 -22.38 13.98 12.45
C PRO A 273 -21.80 12.65 11.99
N LEU A 274 -22.68 11.66 11.79
CA LEU A 274 -22.37 10.43 11.07
C LEU A 274 -23.54 10.12 10.13
N PRO A 275 -23.27 9.55 8.95
CA PRO A 275 -24.32 9.13 8.03
C PRO A 275 -25.15 7.99 8.63
N SER A 276 -26.39 7.88 8.15
CA SER A 276 -27.29 6.80 8.54
C SER A 276 -26.72 5.46 8.08
N GLY A 277 -26.28 4.62 9.01
CA GLY A 277 -25.70 3.32 8.70
C GLY A 277 -24.21 3.19 8.99
N ALA A 278 -23.53 4.27 9.42
CA ALA A 278 -22.11 4.26 9.78
C ALA A 278 -21.71 3.12 10.74
N LEU A 279 -22.59 2.76 11.67
CA LEU A 279 -22.35 1.69 12.65
C LEU A 279 -22.80 0.30 12.19
N ALA A 280 -23.33 0.17 10.98
CA ALA A 280 -23.72 -1.12 10.43
C ALA A 280 -22.49 -1.93 9.98
N GLY A 281 -22.67 -3.24 9.88
CA GLY A 281 -21.74 -4.07 9.11
C GLY A 281 -21.87 -3.76 7.62
N ALA A 282 -20.83 -4.07 6.85
CA ALA A 282 -20.80 -3.91 5.41
C ALA A 282 -20.39 -5.22 4.73
N PRO A 283 -20.91 -5.50 3.53
CA PRO A 283 -20.39 -6.59 2.72
C PRO A 283 -18.96 -6.28 2.23
N ALA A 284 -18.29 -7.29 1.67
CA ALA A 284 -17.06 -7.08 0.92
C ALA A 284 -17.32 -6.17 -0.29
N PRO A 285 -16.31 -5.41 -0.77
CA PRO A 285 -16.48 -4.57 -1.95
C PRO A 285 -16.81 -5.43 -3.18
N GLU A 286 -17.74 -4.93 -3.99
CA GLU A 286 -18.15 -5.56 -5.24
C GLU A 286 -17.44 -4.92 -6.45
N ALA A 287 -17.58 -5.55 -7.61
CA ALA A 287 -17.16 -4.94 -8.85
C ALA A 287 -17.97 -3.66 -9.12
N LEU A 288 -17.32 -2.62 -9.65
CA LEU A 288 -17.99 -1.40 -10.05
C LEU A 288 -19.09 -1.69 -11.08
N PRO A 289 -20.19 -0.93 -11.06
CA PRO A 289 -21.23 -1.06 -12.07
C PRO A 289 -20.67 -0.77 -13.47
N THR A 290 -21.36 -1.28 -14.50
CA THR A 290 -21.01 -1.05 -15.92
C THR A 290 -21.30 0.37 -16.41
N LYS A 291 -21.52 1.33 -15.50
CA LYS A 291 -21.61 2.75 -15.80
C LYS A 291 -20.95 3.53 -14.67
N VAL A 292 -19.97 4.36 -15.02
CA VAL A 292 -19.31 5.32 -14.13
C VAL A 292 -19.40 6.70 -14.76
N ASP A 293 -19.70 7.73 -13.97
CA ASP A 293 -19.82 9.10 -14.47
C ASP A 293 -18.45 9.72 -14.72
N THR A 294 -18.02 9.65 -15.99
CA THR A 294 -16.79 10.28 -16.50
C THR A 294 -17.03 11.61 -17.18
N THR A 295 -18.30 12.02 -17.31
CA THR A 295 -18.68 13.25 -18.03
C THR A 295 -18.78 14.45 -17.10
N THR A 296 -19.21 14.22 -15.86
CA THR A 296 -19.41 15.28 -14.86
C THR A 296 -18.13 15.56 -14.07
N TYR A 297 -17.30 14.54 -13.85
CA TYR A 297 -16.12 14.63 -13.00
C TYR A 297 -14.83 14.60 -13.80
N HIS A 298 -13.92 15.50 -13.44
CA HIS A 298 -12.61 15.62 -14.06
C HIS A 298 -11.56 15.06 -13.11
N LEU A 299 -10.55 14.40 -13.67
CA LEU A 299 -9.42 13.94 -12.87
C LEU A 299 -8.62 15.14 -12.35
N ALA A 300 -8.09 15.00 -11.14
CA ALA A 300 -7.10 15.91 -10.58
C ALA A 300 -5.91 16.09 -11.56
N THR A 301 -5.46 17.33 -11.73
CA THR A 301 -4.35 17.71 -12.66
C THR A 301 -3.09 18.16 -11.92
N GLN A 302 -3.12 18.11 -10.59
CA GLN A 302 -2.01 18.46 -9.71
C GLN A 302 -0.82 17.54 -9.99
N ALA A 303 0.38 18.08 -9.85
CA ALA A 303 1.59 17.28 -9.91
C ALA A 303 1.57 16.21 -8.80
N PRO A 304 2.19 15.03 -9.03
CA PRO A 304 2.27 14.00 -8.00
C PRO A 304 2.94 14.50 -6.72
N TYR A 305 2.37 14.09 -5.59
CA TYR A 305 3.00 14.26 -4.28
C TYR A 305 4.40 13.63 -4.25
N VAL A 306 5.32 14.30 -3.57
CA VAL A 306 6.68 13.79 -3.33
C VAL A 306 6.88 13.61 -1.83
N GLY A 307 7.03 12.35 -1.42
CA GLY A 307 7.37 11.99 -0.05
C GLY A 307 8.72 12.55 0.39
N THR A 308 8.86 12.81 1.69
CA THR A 308 10.09 13.34 2.27
C THR A 308 10.98 12.23 2.81
N ILE A 309 11.63 11.49 1.91
CA ILE A 309 12.68 10.56 2.30
C ILE A 309 13.97 11.35 2.43
N ALA A 310 14.46 11.51 3.65
CA ALA A 310 15.75 12.16 3.89
C ALA A 310 16.88 11.36 3.21
N HIS A 311 17.25 11.75 2.00
CA HIS A 311 18.49 11.31 1.37
C HIS A 311 19.69 11.97 2.08
N LYS A 312 19.98 11.59 3.34
CA LYS A 312 21.24 11.96 3.97
C LYS A 312 22.36 11.07 3.43
N GLY A 313 22.92 11.44 2.28
CA GLY A 313 24.22 10.92 1.81
C GLY A 313 24.31 9.42 1.53
N GLY A 314 23.24 8.80 1.03
CA GLY A 314 23.21 7.35 0.77
C GLY A 314 23.09 6.49 2.02
N ILE A 315 22.78 7.09 3.18
CA ILE A 315 22.58 6.41 4.46
C ILE A 315 21.29 6.93 5.11
N HIS A 316 20.38 6.00 5.38
CA HIS A 316 19.08 6.27 6.01
C HIS A 316 19.27 6.51 7.51
N LEU A 317 19.16 7.76 7.95
CA LEU A 317 19.29 8.13 9.37
C LEU A 317 17.91 8.15 10.05
N ARG A 318 17.82 7.40 11.15
CA ARG A 318 16.72 7.41 12.12
C ARG A 318 16.57 8.81 12.72
N GLU A 319 15.35 9.35 12.74
CA GLU A 319 14.97 10.34 13.75
C GLU A 319 14.05 9.66 14.77
N ALA A 320 14.57 9.48 15.98
CA ALA A 320 13.78 9.03 17.12
C ALA A 320 12.79 10.14 17.49
N ALA A 321 11.51 9.79 17.60
CA ALA A 321 10.51 10.67 18.20
C ALA A 321 10.93 11.02 19.64
N ALA A 322 10.85 12.30 19.98
CA ALA A 322 11.15 12.78 21.32
C ALA A 322 10.12 12.23 22.33
N ALA A 323 10.58 11.41 23.28
CA ALA A 323 9.84 11.14 24.49
C ALA A 323 10.14 12.23 25.52
N THR A 324 9.12 12.97 25.92
CA THR A 324 9.15 13.89 27.06
C THR A 324 9.11 13.10 28.37
N ALA A 325 10.10 13.31 29.26
CA ALA A 325 9.94 13.55 30.71
C ALA A 325 11.28 13.45 31.49
N THR A 326 11.61 14.58 32.14
CA THR A 326 12.33 14.83 33.41
C THR A 326 13.52 13.96 33.88
N PRO A 327 14.67 14.55 34.30
CA PRO A 327 15.88 13.79 34.61
C PRO A 327 15.94 13.27 36.06
N ALA A 328 16.35 12.01 36.22
CA ALA A 328 16.79 11.41 37.48
C ALA A 328 18.08 10.58 37.23
N PRO A 329 18.91 10.34 38.26
CA PRO A 329 20.37 10.31 38.11
C PRO A 329 20.92 9.05 37.43
N VAL A 330 21.99 9.28 36.69
CA VAL A 330 22.71 8.36 35.81
C VAL A 330 23.24 7.15 36.59
N SER A 331 22.77 5.97 36.20
CA SER A 331 23.38 4.68 36.49
C SER A 331 24.05 4.16 35.21
N THR A 332 25.36 3.94 35.26
CA THR A 332 26.22 3.52 34.14
C THR A 332 26.13 2.01 33.89
N PHE A 333 24.95 1.52 33.53
CA PHE A 333 24.82 0.22 32.86
C PHE A 333 24.40 0.41 31.41
N THR A 334 25.36 0.22 30.50
CA THR A 334 25.09 0.17 29.07
C THR A 334 24.38 -1.16 28.75
N PHE A 335 23.06 -1.16 28.78
CA PHE A 335 22.28 -2.25 28.21
C PHE A 335 22.44 -2.18 26.68
N LYS A 336 23.22 -3.11 26.10
CA LYS A 336 23.27 -3.26 24.64
C LYS A 336 21.91 -3.78 24.17
N ASN A 337 21.04 -2.88 23.71
CA ASN A 337 19.80 -3.23 23.04
C ASN A 337 20.12 -3.74 21.62
N PRO A 338 19.84 -5.02 21.29
CA PRO A 338 20.16 -5.59 19.98
C PRO A 338 19.33 -5.02 18.82
N TYR A 339 18.35 -4.14 19.08
CA TYR A 339 17.46 -3.54 18.06
C TYR A 339 17.84 -2.10 17.66
N VAL A 340 18.98 -1.58 18.13
CA VAL A 340 19.48 -0.21 17.81
C VAL A 340 20.78 -0.24 17.02
N GLN A 341 20.91 -1.18 16.08
CA GLN A 341 21.99 -1.14 15.09
C GLN A 341 21.47 -0.55 13.77
N THR A 342 22.26 0.34 13.20
CA THR A 342 22.17 0.76 11.80
C THR A 342 22.27 -0.49 10.94
N LEU A 343 21.21 -0.84 10.21
CA LEU A 343 21.29 -1.91 9.23
C LEU A 343 21.99 -1.34 7.99
N ALA A 344 23.14 -1.90 7.63
CA ALA A 344 23.76 -1.60 6.35
C ALA A 344 22.88 -2.19 5.22
N MET A 345 23.05 -1.72 3.97
CA MET A 345 22.30 -2.26 2.83
C MET A 345 22.45 -3.79 2.71
N GLU A 346 23.62 -4.31 3.08
CA GLU A 346 23.87 -5.75 3.20
C GLU A 346 22.94 -6.46 4.19
N ASP A 347 22.58 -5.83 5.32
CA ASP A 347 21.68 -6.43 6.31
C ASP A 347 20.24 -6.50 5.83
N ILE A 348 19.78 -5.51 5.06
CA ILE A 348 18.45 -5.52 4.42
C ILE A 348 18.40 -6.64 3.38
N VAL A 349 19.42 -6.74 2.53
CA VAL A 349 19.57 -7.85 1.57
C VAL A 349 19.60 -9.19 2.30
N LEU A 350 20.32 -9.30 3.43
CA LEU A 350 20.38 -10.53 4.23
C LEU A 350 19.04 -10.88 4.88
N GLN A 351 18.24 -9.91 5.32
CA GLN A 351 16.89 -10.16 5.83
C GLN A 351 15.95 -10.64 4.72
N GLN A 352 16.05 -10.05 3.52
CA GLN A 352 15.32 -10.50 2.33
C GLN A 352 15.75 -11.91 1.91
N GLU A 353 17.06 -12.20 1.93
CA GLU A 353 17.60 -13.53 1.64
C GLU A 353 17.23 -14.56 2.72
N PHE A 354 17.14 -14.16 3.99
CA PHE A 354 16.64 -15.02 5.07
C PHE A 354 15.18 -15.40 4.85
N ALA A 355 14.33 -14.42 4.50
CA ALA A 355 12.94 -14.68 4.12
C ALA A 355 12.87 -15.63 2.91
N LYS A 356 13.68 -15.39 1.86
CA LYS A 356 13.79 -16.28 0.68
C LYS A 356 14.25 -17.70 1.02
N LYS A 357 15.22 -17.88 1.93
CA LYS A 357 15.67 -19.20 2.38
C LYS A 357 14.59 -19.95 3.15
N ARG A 358 13.78 -19.25 3.96
CA ARG A 358 12.60 -19.83 4.60
C ARG A 358 11.51 -20.20 3.59
N MET A 359 11.31 -19.41 2.53
CA MET A 359 10.41 -19.76 1.42
C MET A 359 10.79 -21.08 0.73
N ALA A 360 12.09 -21.32 0.52
CA ALA A 360 12.59 -22.52 -0.14
C ALA A 360 12.57 -23.79 0.74
N ALA A 361 12.51 -23.64 2.06
CA ALA A 361 12.52 -24.76 3.01
C ALA A 361 11.11 -25.29 3.36
N GLN A 362 10.05 -24.69 2.79
CA GLN A 362 8.65 -25.05 3.04
C GLN A 362 7.92 -25.52 1.76
N GLN A 363 8.65 -25.69 0.66
CA GLN A 363 8.28 -26.50 -0.51
C GLN A 363 8.95 -27.87 -0.36
#